data_AF-A0A7C2YRJ0-F1
#
_entry.id   AF-A0A7C2YRJ0-F1
#
_cell.length_a   1.000
_cell.length_b   1.000
_cell.length_c   1.000
_cell.angle_alpha   90.00
_cell.angle_beta   90.00
_cell.angle_gamma   90.00
#
_symmetry.space_group_name_H-M   'P 1'
#
loop_
_entity.id
_entity.type
_entity.pdbx_description
1 polymer ?
#
loop_
_entity_poly.entity_id
_entity_poly.type
_entity_poly.pdbx_seq_one_letter_code
_entity_poly.pdbx_strand_id
1 'polypeptide(L)'
;MARDPFQRRLLIRSRLAEGYELSEAGLKDLQHVMTDLFPRAAYADLTADAVSVDVLVRKDFTSEKDAFSASFRRADGTVIRTREYFQDMLSRKSCPDYKSVYDGKRDGFDHRLVFYSTESMPGKAGSI
;
A
#
# COMPACT_ATOMS: atom_id res chain seq x y z
N MET A 1 0.57 9.05 24.21
CA MET A 1 0.44 7.61 23.87
C MET A 1 1.82 7.07 23.57
N ALA A 2 2.31 6.13 24.39
CA ALA A 2 3.57 5.45 24.12
C ALA A 2 3.45 4.67 22.81
N ARG A 3 4.45 4.80 21.92
CA ARG A 3 4.52 4.03 20.68
C ARG A 3 4.75 2.57 21.05
N ASP A 4 3.88 1.68 20.59
CA ASP A 4 4.12 0.26 20.70
C ASP A 4 5.39 -0.09 19.89
N PRO A 5 6.48 -0.57 20.53
CA PRO A 5 7.71 -0.91 19.82
C PRO A 5 7.51 -2.05 18.81
N PHE A 6 6.38 -2.76 18.88
CA PHE A 6 6.06 -3.86 17.99
C PHE A 6 5.20 -3.45 16.79
N GLN A 7 4.98 -2.15 16.55
CA GLN A 7 4.16 -1.68 15.44
C GLN A 7 4.97 -0.91 14.39
N ARG A 8 4.91 -1.37 13.13
CA ARG A 8 5.51 -0.67 11.99
C ARG A 8 4.47 0.18 11.28
N ARG A 9 4.77 1.47 11.09
CA ARG A 9 3.91 2.40 10.36
C ARG A 9 4.38 2.58 8.91
N LEU A 10 3.43 2.64 7.99
CA LEU A 10 3.63 2.95 6.58
C LEU A 10 2.58 3.97 6.11
N LEU A 11 2.99 4.98 5.37
CA LEU A 11 2.07 5.86 4.66
C LEU A 11 1.85 5.36 3.23
N ILE A 12 0.63 5.02 2.86
CA ILE A 12 0.27 4.74 1.47
C ILE A 12 -0.39 5.98 0.88
N ARG A 13 0.14 6.48 -0.24
CA ARG A 13 -0.42 7.60 -1.02
C ARG A 13 -0.85 7.09 -2.38
N SER A 14 -2.14 7.15 -2.70
CA SER A 14 -2.66 6.68 -3.99
C SER A 14 -3.27 7.80 -4.81
N ARG A 15 -3.14 7.73 -6.13
CA ARG A 15 -3.88 8.57 -7.07
C ARG A 15 -4.19 7.81 -8.36
N LEU A 16 -5.24 8.23 -9.06
CA LEU A 16 -5.51 7.76 -10.41
C LEU A 16 -4.49 8.36 -11.39
N ALA A 17 -4.17 7.60 -12.45
CA ALA A 17 -3.43 8.11 -13.59
C ALA A 17 -4.21 9.22 -14.31
N GLU A 18 -3.50 10.09 -15.00
CA GLU A 18 -4.11 11.15 -15.78
C GLU A 18 -5.04 10.56 -16.86
N GLY A 19 -6.24 11.14 -17.01
CA GLY A 19 -7.26 10.65 -17.91
C GLY A 19 -7.94 9.35 -17.49
N TYR A 20 -7.58 8.78 -16.32
CA TYR A 20 -8.26 7.60 -15.79
C TYR A 20 -9.35 8.00 -14.79
N GLU A 21 -10.60 7.78 -15.19
CA GLU A 21 -11.77 8.06 -14.37
C GLU A 21 -12.49 6.76 -14.00
N LEU A 22 -12.90 6.68 -12.74
CA LEU A 22 -13.69 5.57 -12.21
C LEU A 22 -15.13 6.04 -11.98
N SER A 23 -16.09 5.15 -12.21
CA SER A 23 -17.45 5.33 -11.73
C SER A 23 -17.49 5.38 -10.20
N GLU A 24 -18.60 5.83 -9.62
CA GLU A 24 -18.78 5.80 -8.16
C GLU A 24 -18.59 4.39 -7.58
N ALA A 25 -19.10 3.37 -8.28
CA ALA A 25 -18.90 1.97 -7.91
C ALA A 25 -17.42 1.57 -7.98
N GLY A 26 -16.70 2.00 -9.02
CA GLY A 26 -15.26 1.77 -9.17
C GLY A 26 -14.45 2.46 -8.08
N LEU A 27 -14.79 3.68 -7.70
CA LEU A 27 -14.15 4.38 -6.58
C LEU A 27 -14.36 3.64 -5.26
N LYS A 28 -15.57 3.13 -5.00
CA LYS A 28 -15.87 2.34 -3.80
C LYS A 28 -15.07 1.03 -3.77
N ASP A 29 -14.97 0.36 -4.92
CA ASP A 29 -14.14 -0.84 -5.07
C ASP A 29 -12.66 -0.52 -4.82
N LEU A 30 -12.13 0.55 -5.42
CA LEU A 30 -10.77 1.01 -5.19
C LEU A 30 -10.51 1.34 -3.71
N GLN A 31 -11.48 1.97 -3.03
CA GLN A 31 -11.39 2.22 -1.59
C GLN A 31 -11.27 0.92 -0.80
N HIS A 32 -12.03 -0.11 -1.15
CA HIS A 32 -11.91 -1.44 -0.54
C HIS A 32 -10.54 -2.06 -0.83
N VAL A 33 -10.09 -2.08 -2.10
CA VAL A 33 -8.79 -2.63 -2.51
C VAL A 33 -7.64 -1.95 -1.78
N MET A 34 -7.63 -0.61 -1.74
CA MET A 34 -6.56 0.15 -1.10
C MET A 34 -6.59 0.07 0.44
N THR A 35 -7.75 -0.26 1.01
CA THR A 35 -7.88 -0.43 2.46
C THR A 35 -7.47 -1.84 2.88
N ASP A 36 -7.87 -2.87 2.12
CA ASP A 36 -7.76 -4.25 2.56
C ASP A 36 -6.74 -5.09 1.78
N LEU A 37 -6.78 -5.05 0.45
CA LEU A 37 -6.02 -5.99 -0.38
C LEU A 37 -4.60 -5.50 -0.66
N PHE A 38 -4.45 -4.23 -1.04
CA PHE A 38 -3.17 -3.64 -1.37
C PHE A 38 -2.20 -3.62 -0.19
N PRO A 39 -2.59 -3.22 1.05
CA PRO A 39 -1.68 -3.24 2.19
C PRO A 39 -1.12 -4.64 2.50
N ARG A 40 -1.93 -5.69 2.33
CA ARG A 40 -1.48 -7.08 2.50
C ARG A 40 -0.43 -7.46 1.46
N ALA A 41 -0.65 -7.08 0.20
CA ALA A 41 0.29 -7.36 -0.88
C ALA A 41 1.60 -6.58 -0.73
N ALA A 42 1.51 -5.29 -0.36
CA ALA A 42 2.67 -4.42 -0.15
C ALA A 42 3.56 -4.92 1.00
N TYR A 43 2.97 -5.56 2.02
CA TYR A 43 3.71 -6.10 3.17
C TYR A 43 4.86 -7.03 2.78
N ALA A 44 4.60 -7.93 1.84
CA ALA A 44 5.60 -8.89 1.35
C ALA A 44 6.80 -8.23 0.64
N ASP A 45 6.67 -6.94 0.32
CA ASP A 45 7.66 -6.16 -0.43
C ASP A 45 8.32 -5.04 0.38
N LEU A 46 7.91 -4.87 1.64
CA LEU A 46 8.48 -3.87 2.53
C LEU A 46 9.93 -4.19 2.86
N THR A 47 10.80 -3.23 2.60
CA THR A 47 12.18 -3.20 3.11
C THR A 47 12.20 -2.52 4.48
N ALA A 48 13.22 -2.67 5.32
CA ALA A 48 13.26 -2.03 6.64
C ALA A 48 13.11 -0.48 6.59
N ASP A 49 13.70 0.15 5.57
CA ASP A 49 13.76 1.62 5.45
C ASP A 49 12.51 2.27 4.86
N ALA A 50 11.56 1.48 4.35
CA ALA A 50 10.36 2.01 3.70
C ALA A 50 9.43 2.67 4.72
N VAL A 51 9.17 3.97 4.56
CA VAL A 51 8.22 4.73 5.40
C VAL A 51 6.97 5.14 4.64
N SER A 52 7.02 5.18 3.31
CA SER A 52 5.87 5.44 2.46
C SER A 52 5.87 4.64 1.16
N VAL A 53 4.69 4.53 0.54
CA VAL A 53 4.49 3.96 -0.79
C VAL A 53 3.61 4.90 -1.60
N ASP A 54 4.10 5.34 -2.75
CA ASP A 54 3.29 6.07 -3.72
C ASP A 54 2.72 5.10 -4.74
N VAL A 55 1.41 5.16 -4.95
CA VAL A 55 0.66 4.24 -5.79
C VAL A 55 -0.04 5.00 -6.89
N LEU A 56 0.33 4.71 -8.13
CA LEU A 56 -0.39 5.18 -9.32
C LEU A 56 -1.34 4.07 -9.76
N VAL A 57 -2.64 4.37 -9.78
CA VAL A 57 -3.70 3.45 -10.18
C VAL A 57 -4.07 3.71 -11.64
N ARG A 58 -4.08 2.68 -12.47
CA ARG A 58 -4.41 2.76 -13.89
C ARG A 58 -5.24 1.57 -14.31
N LYS A 59 -5.99 1.69 -15.41
CA LYS A 59 -6.66 0.55 -16.02
C LYS A 59 -5.62 -0.47 -16.51
N ASP A 60 -5.81 -1.73 -16.18
CA ASP A 60 -5.14 -2.86 -16.81
C ASP A 60 -5.86 -3.21 -18.11
N PHE A 61 -5.14 -3.10 -19.23
CA PHE A 61 -5.68 -3.41 -20.55
C PHE A 61 -5.89 -4.91 -20.79
N THR A 62 -5.36 -5.77 -19.91
CA THR A 62 -5.45 -7.23 -20.06
C THR A 62 -6.61 -7.85 -19.26
N SER A 63 -7.06 -7.22 -18.18
CA SER A 63 -8.04 -7.79 -17.23
C SER A 63 -9.28 -6.91 -16.99
N GLU A 64 -9.35 -5.71 -17.57
CA GLU A 64 -10.35 -4.67 -17.26
C GLU A 64 -10.37 -4.19 -15.80
N LYS A 65 -9.41 -4.64 -14.99
CA LYS A 65 -9.26 -4.29 -13.57
C LYS A 65 -8.19 -3.23 -13.35
N ASP A 66 -7.96 -2.84 -12.09
CA ASP A 66 -6.90 -1.89 -11.76
C ASP A 66 -5.52 -2.56 -11.73
N ALA A 67 -4.54 -1.84 -12.27
CA ALA A 67 -3.12 -2.05 -12.04
C ALA A 67 -2.56 -0.93 -11.15
N PHE A 68 -1.65 -1.30 -10.26
CA PHE A 68 -1.07 -0.44 -9.23
C PHE A 68 0.45 -0.38 -9.40
N SER A 69 0.98 0.75 -9.86
CA SER A 69 2.41 1.00 -9.89
C SER A 69 2.83 1.63 -8.55
N ALA A 70 3.52 0.85 -7.72
CA ALA A 70 3.92 1.22 -6.37
C ALA A 70 5.40 1.61 -6.31
N SER A 71 5.72 2.74 -5.68
CA SER A 71 7.08 3.22 -5.40
C SER A 71 7.31 3.29 -3.89
N PHE A 72 8.13 2.41 -3.36
CA PHE A 72 8.47 2.36 -1.94
C PHE A 72 9.57 3.38 -1.66
N ARG A 73 9.40 4.23 -0.64
CA ARG A 73 10.28 5.36 -0.37
C ARG A 73 10.79 5.41 1.06
N ARG A 74 12.00 5.95 1.21
CA ARG A 74 12.60 6.37 2.48
C ARG A 74 12.03 7.72 2.94
N ALA A 75 12.38 8.11 4.16
CA ALA A 75 11.95 9.37 4.77
C ALA A 75 12.48 10.62 4.04
N ASP A 76 13.62 10.51 3.36
CA ASP A 76 14.18 11.56 2.50
C ASP A 76 13.50 11.67 1.13
N GLY A 77 12.53 10.80 0.83
CA GLY A 77 11.81 10.74 -0.45
C GLY A 77 12.47 9.85 -1.50
N THR A 78 13.66 9.30 -1.24
CA THR A 78 14.38 8.41 -2.16
C THR A 78 13.58 7.13 -2.42
N VAL A 79 13.43 6.76 -3.69
CA VAL A 79 12.78 5.50 -4.08
C VAL A 79 13.74 4.33 -3.82
N ILE A 80 13.30 3.39 -3.01
CA ILE A 80 14.04 2.16 -2.67
C ILE A 80 13.81 1.12 -3.77
N ARG A 81 12.55 0.96 -4.18
CA ARG A 81 12.13 0.01 -5.20
C ARG A 81 10.78 0.40 -5.77
N THR A 82 10.50 -0.11 -6.97
CA THR A 82 9.18 -0.09 -7.58
C THR A 82 8.63 -1.50 -7.73
N ARG A 83 7.30 -1.63 -7.72
CA ARG A 83 6.62 -2.90 -7.99
C ARG A 83 5.26 -2.66 -8.62
N GLU A 84 4.87 -3.54 -9.53
CA GLU A 84 3.53 -3.55 -10.10
C GLU A 84 2.68 -4.62 -9.42
N TYR A 85 1.44 -4.25 -9.13
CA TYR A 85 0.41 -5.16 -8.65
C TYR A 85 -0.80 -5.08 -9.57
N PHE A 86 -1.52 -6.19 -9.67
CA PHE A 86 -2.74 -6.31 -10.46
C PHE A 86 -3.85 -6.75 -9.52
N GLN A 87 -5.00 -6.09 -9.58
CA GLN A 87 -6.08 -6.27 -8.60
C GLN A 87 -6.47 -7.74 -8.40
N ASP A 88 -6.57 -8.49 -9.49
CA ASP A 88 -6.95 -9.92 -9.47
C ASP A 88 -5.95 -10.83 -8.75
N MET A 89 -4.71 -10.36 -8.57
CA MET A 89 -3.66 -11.10 -7.88
C MET A 89 -3.48 -10.67 -6.42
N LEU A 90 -4.10 -9.57 -5.98
CA LEU A 90 -3.92 -9.04 -4.63
C LEU A 90 -4.54 -9.95 -3.56
N SER A 91 -5.67 -10.58 -3.84
CA SER A 91 -6.39 -11.48 -2.91
C SER A 91 -5.57 -12.71 -2.50
N ARG A 92 -4.52 -13.05 -3.26
CA ARG A 92 -3.64 -14.20 -3.01
C ARG A 92 -2.55 -13.92 -1.97
N LYS A 93 -2.51 -12.71 -1.40
CA LYS A 93 -1.45 -12.27 -0.46
C LYS A 93 -1.98 -12.22 0.97
N SER A 94 -1.28 -12.92 1.88
CA SER A 94 -1.59 -12.90 3.31
C SER A 94 -0.65 -11.96 4.07
N CYS A 95 -1.23 -11.18 4.98
CA CYS A 95 -0.54 -10.47 6.05
C CYS A 95 -1.33 -10.77 7.34
N PRO A 96 -0.71 -11.30 8.41
CA PRO A 96 -1.46 -11.80 9.56
C PRO A 96 -2.21 -10.70 10.29
N ASP A 97 -1.53 -9.57 10.58
CA ASP A 97 -2.09 -8.50 11.41
C ASP A 97 -1.66 -7.12 10.91
N TYR A 98 -2.64 -6.36 10.41
CA TYR A 98 -2.46 -4.96 10.07
C TYR A 98 -3.75 -4.16 10.29
N LYS A 99 -3.61 -2.85 10.46
CA LYS A 99 -4.71 -1.88 10.50
C LYS A 99 -4.47 -0.81 9.47
N SER A 100 -5.46 -0.54 8.62
CA SER A 100 -5.43 0.54 7.63
C SER A 100 -6.44 1.62 7.99
N VAL A 101 -6.04 2.88 7.96
CA VAL A 101 -6.87 4.03 8.29
C VAL A 101 -6.76 5.07 7.19
N TYR A 102 -7.89 5.50 6.63
CA TYR A 102 -7.93 6.62 5.69
C TYR A 102 -7.71 7.94 6.43
N ASP A 103 -6.75 8.73 5.96
CA ASP A 103 -6.31 10.00 6.56
C ASP A 103 -6.66 11.22 5.69
N GLY A 104 -7.53 11.03 4.69
CA GLY A 104 -7.99 12.10 3.81
C GLY A 104 -7.17 12.28 2.53
N LYS A 105 -7.49 13.35 1.80
CA LYS A 105 -6.88 13.68 0.50
C LYS A 105 -6.03 14.95 0.62
N ARG A 106 -4.77 14.89 0.17
CA ARG A 106 -3.80 16.00 0.18
C ARG A 106 -2.89 15.93 -1.04
N ASP A 107 -2.63 17.09 -1.64
CA ASP A 107 -1.72 17.24 -2.80
C ASP A 107 -2.06 16.33 -4.00
N GLY A 108 -3.35 16.07 -4.20
CA GLY A 108 -3.83 15.18 -5.28
C GLY A 108 -3.72 13.68 -4.98
N PHE A 109 -3.32 13.29 -3.76
CA PHE A 109 -3.26 11.90 -3.32
C PHE A 109 -4.28 11.62 -2.22
N ASP A 110 -4.82 10.40 -2.24
CA ASP A 110 -5.52 9.78 -1.12
C ASP A 110 -4.52 9.13 -0.17
N HIS A 111 -4.60 9.48 1.12
CA HIS A 111 -3.62 9.08 2.13
C HIS A 111 -4.21 8.01 3.04
N ARG A 112 -3.43 6.97 3.31
CA ARG A 112 -3.75 5.94 4.29
C ARG A 112 -2.57 5.69 5.20
N LEU A 113 -2.84 5.61 6.49
CA LEU A 113 -1.89 5.14 7.48
C LEU A 113 -2.13 3.65 7.70
N VAL A 114 -1.09 2.87 7.43
CA VAL A 114 -1.09 1.43 7.66
C VAL A 114 -0.16 1.11 8.81
N PHE A 115 -0.64 0.29 9.73
CA PHE A 115 0.08 -0.19 10.88
C PHE A 115 0.19 -1.71 10.78
N TYR A 116 1.39 -2.22 10.65
CA TYR A 116 1.67 -3.66 10.64
C TYR A 116 2.21 -4.11 11.98
N SER A 117 1.81 -5.31 12.43
CA SER A 117 2.53 -5.97 13.52
C SER A 117 3.94 -6.35 13.04
N THR A 118 4.94 -6.03 13.85
CA THR A 118 6.35 -6.37 13.58
C THR A 118 6.67 -7.81 13.94
N GLU A 119 5.80 -8.52 14.66
CA GLU A 119 6.01 -9.93 15.03
C GLU A 119 6.07 -10.84 13.79
N SER A 120 5.39 -10.45 12.71
CA SER A 120 5.26 -11.26 11.49
C SER A 120 6.12 -10.78 10.30
N MET A 121 7.05 -9.82 10.51
CA MET A 121 7.75 -9.21 9.38
C MET A 121 8.78 -10.16 8.73
N PRO A 122 8.73 -10.34 7.40
CA PRO A 122 9.74 -11.12 6.70
C PRO A 122 11.10 -10.42 6.83
N GLY A 123 12.03 -11.05 7.55
CA GLY A 123 13.36 -10.50 7.84
C GLY A 123 13.75 -10.39 9.32
N LYS A 124 12.89 -10.77 10.28
CA LYS A 124 13.30 -11.00 11.67
C LYS A 124 14.06 -12.33 11.86
N ALA A 125 14.98 -12.65 10.95
CA ALA A 125 15.98 -13.69 11.22
C ALA A 125 17.12 -13.04 12.02
N GLY A 126 17.11 -13.27 13.34
CA GLY A 126 18.29 -13.14 14.21
C GLY A 126 18.49 -11.78 14.89
N SER A 127 18.08 -11.69 16.14
CA SER A 127 18.83 -10.97 17.19
C SER A 127 18.33 -11.44 18.55
N ILE A 128 18.79 -12.62 18.95
CA ILE A 128 19.29 -12.90 20.30
C ILE A 128 20.52 -13.79 20.12
#